data_AF-A0A7S2EY74-F1
#
_entry.id   AF-A0A7S2EY74-F1
#
_cell.length_a   1.000
_cell.length_b   1.000
_cell.length_c   1.000
_cell.angle_alpha   90.00
_cell.angle_beta   90.00
_cell.angle_gamma   90.00
#
_symmetry.space_group_name_H-M   'P 1'
#
loop_
_entity.id
_entity.type
_entity.pdbx_description
1 polymer ?
#
loop_
_entity_poly.entity_id
_entity_poly.type
_entity_poly.pdbx_seq_one_letter_code
_entity_poly.pdbx_strand_id
1 'polypeptide(L)'
;TAQLLARARIIGPDAPGDIQHIVLRLPEGMHYVEGQSISIIPPGIDPKTGRGHKPRLYSIASTRYGDILDGTTVSLCVRRAEYVDPVTGLVDPSKKGVCSNFLCDAVPGSTEITV
;
A
#
# COMPACT_ATOMS: atom_id res chain seq x y z
N THR A 1 3.27 10.87 -9.71
CA THR A 1 2.92 9.50 -9.26
C THR A 1 4.19 8.79 -8.87
N ALA A 2 4.12 7.86 -7.93
CA ALA A 2 5.25 7.04 -7.51
C ALA A 2 5.34 5.76 -8.35
N GLN A 3 6.56 5.25 -8.49
CA GLN A 3 6.81 3.96 -9.15
C GLN A 3 7.03 2.87 -8.10
N LEU A 4 6.38 1.71 -8.26
CA LEU A 4 6.68 0.54 -7.44
C LEU A 4 8.00 -0.10 -7.87
N LEU A 5 8.98 -0.13 -6.97
CA LEU A 5 10.28 -0.76 -7.21
C LEU A 5 10.32 -2.21 -6.77
N ALA A 6 9.75 -2.51 -5.58
CA ALA A 6 9.77 -3.85 -5.02
C ALA A 6 8.55 -4.11 -4.14
N ARG A 7 8.13 -5.37 -4.09
CA ARG A 7 7.10 -5.89 -3.19
C ARG A 7 7.59 -7.25 -2.66
N ALA A 8 7.57 -7.44 -1.35
CA ALA A 8 7.96 -8.69 -0.72
C ALA A 8 7.04 -9.06 0.44
N ARG A 9 6.64 -10.32 0.54
CA ARG A 9 5.89 -10.83 1.70
C ARG A 9 6.82 -10.91 2.90
N ILE A 10 6.43 -10.34 4.03
CA ILE A 10 7.27 -10.26 5.25
C ILE A 10 6.74 -11.06 6.43
N ILE A 11 5.75 -11.91 6.19
CA ILE A 11 5.22 -12.85 7.18
C ILE A 11 5.37 -14.29 6.70
N GLY A 12 5.54 -15.20 7.66
CA GLY A 12 5.64 -16.63 7.40
C GLY A 12 4.39 -17.21 6.72
N PRO A 13 4.50 -18.42 6.16
CA PRO A 13 3.36 -19.11 5.53
C PRO A 13 2.22 -19.39 6.52
N ASP A 14 2.55 -19.65 7.79
CA ASP A 14 1.58 -20.00 8.84
C ASP A 14 1.00 -18.77 9.57
N ALA A 15 1.49 -17.57 9.25
CA ALA A 15 1.01 -16.34 9.87
C ALA A 15 -0.32 -15.89 9.23
N PRO A 16 -1.33 -15.50 10.03
CA PRO A 16 -2.62 -15.11 9.50
C PRO A 16 -2.54 -13.81 8.69
N GLY A 17 -3.06 -13.88 7.47
CA GLY A 17 -3.19 -12.76 6.55
C GLY A 17 -2.05 -12.65 5.52
N ASP A 18 -1.88 -11.44 5.01
CA ASP A 18 -0.89 -11.11 3.98
C ASP A 18 -0.33 -9.72 4.29
N ILE A 19 0.96 -9.65 4.64
CA ILE A 19 1.67 -8.39 4.89
C ILE A 19 2.81 -8.28 3.90
N GLN A 20 2.80 -7.19 3.15
CA GLN A 20 3.77 -6.89 2.10
C GLN A 20 4.59 -5.67 2.50
N HIS A 21 5.90 -5.77 2.32
CA HIS A 21 6.80 -4.63 2.29
C HIS A 21 6.87 -4.09 0.88
N ILE A 22 6.59 -2.80 0.72
CA ILE A 22 6.38 -2.14 -0.56
C ILE A 22 7.36 -0.99 -0.65
N VAL A 23 8.23 -1.00 -1.65
CA VAL A 23 9.23 0.06 -1.89
C VAL A 23 8.80 0.87 -3.09
N LEU A 24 8.53 2.16 -2.87
CA LEU A 24 8.11 3.11 -3.88
C LEU A 24 9.24 4.10 -4.17
N ARG A 25 9.47 4.43 -5.44
CA ARG A 25 10.24 5.60 -5.85
C ARG A 25 9.33 6.81 -5.83
N LEU A 26 9.71 7.80 -5.03
CA LEU A 26 8.96 9.04 -4.89
C LEU A 26 9.09 9.91 -6.15
N PRO A 27 8.09 10.75 -6.44
CA PRO A 27 8.25 11.85 -7.38
C PRO A 27 9.39 12.78 -6.98
N GLU A 28 10.00 13.45 -7.95
CA GLU A 28 11.03 14.45 -7.70
C GLU A 28 10.53 15.56 -6.77
N GLY A 29 11.37 15.98 -5.82
CA GLY A 29 11.07 17.04 -4.85
C GLY A 29 10.24 16.61 -3.63
N MET A 30 9.80 15.36 -3.57
CA MET A 30 9.09 14.84 -2.39
C MET A 30 10.07 14.29 -1.36
N HIS A 31 9.96 14.79 -0.13
CA HIS A 31 10.80 14.38 0.99
C HIS A 31 9.94 14.13 2.23
N TYR A 32 10.44 13.29 3.13
CA TYR A 32 9.79 12.98 4.40
C TYR A 32 10.84 12.76 5.49
N VAL A 33 10.37 12.72 6.73
CA VAL A 33 11.16 12.30 7.89
C VAL A 33 10.48 11.15 8.61
N GLU A 34 11.24 10.45 9.43
CA GLU A 34 10.79 9.31 10.23
C GLU A 34 9.57 9.68 11.09
N GLY A 35 8.61 8.76 11.17
CA GLY A 35 7.37 8.96 11.93
C GLY A 35 6.23 9.65 11.16
N GLN A 36 6.49 10.15 9.94
CA GLN A 36 5.43 10.65 9.07
C GLN A 36 4.63 9.52 8.41
N SER A 37 3.49 9.89 7.82
CA SER A 37 2.67 9.01 7.00
C SER A 37 2.52 9.58 5.60
N ILE A 38 2.39 8.71 4.61
CA ILE A 38 2.11 9.09 3.21
C ILE A 38 0.67 8.72 2.87
N SER A 39 0.04 9.54 2.03
CA SER A 39 -1.31 9.30 1.53
C SER A 39 -1.24 8.54 0.22
N ILE A 40 -1.97 7.43 0.09
CA ILE A 40 -2.10 6.70 -1.18
C ILE A 40 -3.55 6.75 -1.65
N ILE A 41 -3.73 7.11 -2.92
CA ILE A 41 -5.04 7.10 -3.59
C ILE A 41 -5.07 5.93 -4.57
N PRO A 42 -5.89 4.88 -4.32
CA PRO A 42 -6.01 3.78 -5.26
C PRO A 42 -6.77 4.22 -6.52
N PRO A 43 -6.49 3.63 -7.69
CA PRO A 43 -7.18 3.96 -8.93
C PRO A 43 -8.65 3.52 -8.88
N GLY A 44 -9.49 4.17 -9.69
CA GLY A 44 -10.90 3.84 -9.82
C GLY A 44 -11.85 4.81 -9.12
N ILE A 45 -13.13 4.47 -9.15
CA ILE A 45 -14.25 5.30 -8.68
C ILE A 45 -14.98 4.53 -7.58
N ASP A 46 -15.34 5.22 -6.50
CA ASP A 46 -16.20 4.67 -5.46
C ASP A 46 -17.63 4.56 -6.01
N PRO A 47 -18.18 3.34 -6.16
CA PRO A 47 -19.50 3.13 -6.75
C PRO A 47 -20.64 3.76 -5.95
N LYS A 48 -20.44 4.04 -4.65
CA LYS A 48 -21.46 4.70 -3.81
C LYS A 48 -21.51 6.20 -4.02
N THR A 49 -20.38 6.81 -4.36
CA THR A 49 -20.27 8.29 -4.43
C THR A 49 -20.10 8.81 -5.85
N GLY A 50 -19.74 7.95 -6.82
CA GLY A 50 -19.40 8.34 -8.18
C GLY A 50 -18.13 9.18 -8.30
N ARG A 51 -17.33 9.31 -7.22
CA ARG A 51 -16.08 10.08 -7.17
C ARG A 51 -14.88 9.14 -7.04
N GLY A 52 -13.69 9.66 -7.35
CA GLY A 52 -12.43 8.94 -7.12
C GLY A 52 -12.30 8.47 -5.67
N HIS A 53 -11.58 7.37 -5.46
CA HIS A 53 -11.40 6.83 -4.12
C HIS A 53 -10.73 7.83 -3.18
N LYS A 54 -11.16 7.81 -1.91
CA LYS A 54 -10.53 8.64 -0.86
C LYS A 54 -9.08 8.23 -0.60
N PRO A 55 -8.20 9.16 -0.20
CA PRO A 55 -6.85 8.83 0.24
C PRO A 55 -6.85 7.91 1.47
N ARG A 56 -5.88 7.00 1.55
CA ARG A 56 -5.58 6.18 2.72
C ARG A 56 -4.18 6.51 3.21
N LEU A 57 -4.05 6.79 4.51
CA LEU A 57 -2.75 7.07 5.12
C LEU A 57 -2.06 5.76 5.51
N TYR A 58 -0.78 5.67 5.17
CA TYR A 58 0.12 4.61 5.58
C TYR A 58 1.32 5.23 6.28
N SER A 59 1.66 4.72 7.47
CA SER A 59 2.89 5.11 8.15
C SER A 59 4.09 4.70 7.32
N ILE A 60 5.05 5.60 7.22
CA ILE A 60 6.29 5.34 6.49
C ILE A 60 7.16 4.41 7.33
N ALA A 61 7.59 3.32 6.71
CA ALA A 61 8.37 2.24 7.33
C ALA A 61 9.88 2.34 7.07
N SER A 62 10.34 3.38 6.35
CA SER A 62 11.74 3.64 6.02
C SER A 62 12.26 4.91 6.69
N THR A 63 13.59 5.03 6.75
CA THR A 63 14.26 6.30 7.08
C THR A 63 14.08 7.33 5.96
N ARG A 64 14.39 8.61 6.18
CA ARG A 64 14.37 9.66 5.13
C ARG A 64 15.22 9.34 3.90
N TYR A 65 16.17 8.42 4.03
CA TYR A 65 17.03 7.98 2.93
C TYR A 65 16.40 6.84 2.10
N GLY A 66 15.28 6.28 2.56
CA GLY A 66 14.66 5.08 1.99
C GLY A 66 15.50 3.82 2.19
N ASP A 67 15.00 2.68 1.74
CA ASP A 67 15.72 1.39 1.90
C ASP A 67 16.89 1.23 0.91
N ILE A 68 16.88 2.00 -0.18
CA ILE A 68 17.97 2.04 -1.18
C ILE A 68 19.06 3.06 -0.77
N LEU A 69 18.81 3.85 0.28
CA LEU A 69 19.74 4.86 0.81
C LEU A 69 20.08 6.00 -0.17
N ASP A 70 19.26 6.21 -1.19
CA ASP A 70 19.43 7.27 -2.19
C ASP A 70 18.57 8.52 -1.92
N GLY A 71 17.71 8.50 -0.87
CA GLY A 71 16.82 9.59 -0.51
C GLY A 71 15.64 9.79 -1.45
N THR A 72 15.43 8.89 -2.41
CA THR A 72 14.36 8.99 -3.43
C THR A 72 13.30 7.90 -3.27
N THR A 73 13.40 7.07 -2.23
CA THR A 73 12.49 5.96 -2.00
C THR A 73 11.78 6.07 -0.66
N VAL A 74 10.57 5.51 -0.61
CA VAL A 74 9.76 5.35 0.59
C VAL A 74 9.27 3.91 0.68
N SER A 75 9.31 3.35 1.89
CA SER A 75 8.83 2.00 2.13
C SER A 75 7.58 2.00 3.00
N LEU A 76 6.66 1.10 2.68
CA LEU A 76 5.40 0.90 3.39
C LEU A 76 5.28 -0.55 3.83
N CYS A 77 4.79 -0.75 5.05
CA CYS A 77 4.37 -2.04 5.55
C CYS A 77 2.84 -2.11 5.45
N VAL A 78 2.33 -2.92 4.51
CA VAL A 78 0.91 -2.96 4.18
C VAL A 78 0.33 -4.33 4.46
N ARG A 79 -0.65 -4.39 5.37
CA ARG A 79 -1.47 -5.58 5.59
C ARG A 79 -2.68 -5.55 4.67
N ARG A 80 -2.91 -6.65 3.94
CA ARG A 80 -4.12 -6.87 3.14
C ARG A 80 -5.33 -6.88 4.06
N ALA A 81 -6.31 -6.05 3.74
CA ALA A 81 -7.56 -5.99 4.48
C ALA A 81 -8.58 -6.90 3.79
N GLU A 82 -8.92 -7.99 4.47
CA GLU A 82 -9.92 -8.96 4.05
C GLU A 82 -11.07 -8.92 5.06
N TYR A 83 -12.30 -9.12 4.56
CA TYR A 83 -13.45 -9.28 5.42
C TYR A 83 -13.73 -10.77 5.58
N VAL A 84 -13.70 -11.24 6.82
CA VAL A 84 -14.12 -12.59 7.19
C VAL A 84 -15.47 -12.47 7.86
N ASP A 85 -16.46 -13.18 7.34
CA ASP A 85 -17.79 -13.23 7.93
C ASP A 85 -17.73 -13.89 9.32
N PRO A 86 -18.23 -13.23 10.38
CA PRO A 86 -18.04 -13.71 11.75
C PRO A 86 -18.88 -14.95 12.09
N VAL A 87 -19.88 -15.29 11.28
CA VAL A 87 -20.77 -16.44 11.52
C VAL A 87 -20.29 -17.65 10.72
N THR A 88 -19.97 -17.45 9.45
CA THR A 88 -19.57 -18.54 8.53
C THR A 88 -18.07 -18.76 8.47
N GLY A 89 -17.26 -17.79 8.91
CA GLY A 89 -15.81 -17.84 8.82
C GLY A 89 -15.26 -17.70 7.39
N LEU A 90 -16.12 -17.42 6.41
CA LEU A 90 -15.73 -17.31 5.00
C LEU A 90 -15.26 -15.89 4.66
N VAL A 91 -14.28 -15.81 3.76
CA VAL A 91 -13.80 -14.53 3.21
C VAL A 91 -14.79 -14.02 2.16
N ASP A 92 -15.18 -12.75 2.26
CA ASP A 92 -16.02 -12.07 1.27
C ASP A 92 -15.17 -11.10 0.42
N PRO A 93 -14.87 -11.45 -0.84
CA PRO A 93 -14.06 -10.60 -1.72
C PRO A 93 -14.71 -9.25 -2.05
N SER A 94 -16.04 -9.13 -1.94
CA SER A 94 -16.76 -7.88 -2.24
C SER A 94 -16.56 -6.80 -1.17
N LYS A 95 -16.14 -7.21 0.04
CA LYS A 95 -15.92 -6.34 1.20
C LYS A 95 -14.43 -6.11 1.50
N LYS A 96 -13.53 -6.50 0.60
CA LYS A 96 -12.09 -6.30 0.76
C LYS A 96 -11.70 -4.82 0.75
N GLY A 97 -10.63 -4.48 1.47
CA GLY A 97 -10.12 -3.11 1.48
C GLY A 97 -9.47 -2.74 0.14
N VAL A 98 -9.98 -1.70 -0.52
CA VAL A 98 -9.54 -1.31 -1.88
C VAL A 98 -8.04 -0.98 -1.94
N CYS A 99 -7.56 -0.06 -1.09
CA CYS A 99 -6.18 0.46 -1.19
C CYS A 99 -5.12 -0.57 -0.77
N SER A 100 -5.35 -1.32 0.31
CA SER A 100 -4.39 -2.34 0.76
C SER A 100 -4.29 -3.50 -0.22
N ASN A 101 -5.39 -3.94 -0.82
CA ASN A 101 -5.34 -4.97 -1.87
C ASN A 101 -4.64 -4.43 -3.12
N PHE A 102 -4.96 -3.21 -3.57
CA PHE A 102 -4.27 -2.56 -4.69
C PHE A 102 -2.74 -2.55 -4.50
N LEU A 103 -2.27 -2.11 -3.34
CA LEU A 103 -0.84 -2.07 -3.02
C LEU A 103 -0.23 -3.47 -2.90
N CYS A 104 -0.90 -4.41 -2.22
CA CYS A 104 -0.41 -5.77 -2.07
C CYS A 104 -0.45 -6.57 -3.39
N ASP A 105 -1.25 -6.18 -4.38
CA ASP A 105 -1.34 -6.84 -5.69
C ASP A 105 -0.50 -6.15 -6.78
N ALA A 106 0.06 -4.98 -6.47
CA ALA A 106 0.84 -4.21 -7.43
C ALA A 106 2.14 -4.94 -7.83
N VAL A 107 2.54 -4.73 -9.09
CA VAL A 107 3.69 -5.39 -9.72
C VAL A 107 4.86 -4.42 -9.82
N PRO A 108 6.10 -4.82 -9.47
CA PRO A 108 7.28 -4.00 -9.70
C PRO A 108 7.33 -3.44 -11.12
N GLY A 109 7.59 -2.14 -11.25
CA GLY A 109 7.53 -1.39 -12.51
C GLY A 109 6.26 -0.56 -12.71
N SER A 110 5.17 -0.82 -11.96
CA SER A 110 3.95 0.01 -12.02
C SER A 110 4.22 1.47 -11.64
N THR A 111 3.76 2.43 -12.46
CA THR A 111 4.00 3.88 -12.29
C THR A 111 2.77 4.70 -11.89
N GLU A 112 1.64 4.03 -11.62
CA GLU A 112 0.33 4.64 -11.42
C GLU A 112 -0.08 4.75 -9.95
N ILE A 113 0.88 4.68 -9.01
CA ILE A 113 0.57 4.83 -7.58
C ILE A 113 0.53 6.32 -7.26
N THR A 114 -0.67 6.84 -7.02
CA THR A 114 -0.85 8.24 -6.62
C THR A 114 -0.51 8.39 -5.14
N VAL A 115 0.51 9.20 -4.87
CA VAL A 115 1.05 9.53 -3.54
C VAL A 115 0.94 11.01 -3.24
#